data_AF-A0A349PAQ5-F1
#
_entry.id   AF-A0A349PAQ5-F1
#
_cell.length_a   1.000
_cell.length_b   1.000
_cell.length_c   1.000
_cell.angle_alpha   90.00
_cell.angle_beta   90.00
_cell.angle_gamma   90.00
#
_symmetry.space_group_name_H-M   'P 1'
#
loop_
_entity.id
_entity.type
_entity.pdbx_description
1 polymer ?
#
loop_
_entity_poly.entity_id
_entity_poly.type
_entity_poly.pdbx_seq_one_letter_code
_entity_poly.pdbx_strand_id
1 'polypeptide(L)'
;MKMKVAILCLALIPISIFGCGQKSQERIVDDINLPFINDPAVLGEWISVDFVKEPPLFTPGAKIFKKDLYLKGLAFLPNGKILVDNKTDAPWFAWTKGVLMHSGDKTASAYAIKAIGAKKYMFLQWKSGDYFIRHQTPQYYVLEKK
;
A
#
# COMPACT_ATOMS: atom_id res chain seq x y z
N MET A 1 -70.04 29.27 37.97
CA MET A 1 -69.85 29.67 36.57
C MET A 1 -68.37 30.00 36.35
N LYS A 2 -67.78 29.47 35.28
CA LYS A 2 -66.39 29.67 34.77
C LYS A 2 -65.28 28.97 35.58
N MET A 3 -64.31 28.27 35.00
CA MET A 3 -64.09 27.69 33.67
C MET A 3 -62.90 26.74 33.83
N LYS A 4 -62.95 25.55 33.23
CA LYS A 4 -61.85 24.58 33.20
C LYS A 4 -60.66 25.17 32.44
N VAL A 5 -59.45 25.01 32.95
CA VAL A 5 -58.23 24.98 32.12
C VAL A 5 -57.42 23.77 32.56
N ALA A 6 -57.52 22.69 31.79
CA ALA A 6 -56.65 21.54 31.88
C ALA A 6 -55.35 21.90 31.14
N ILE A 7 -54.24 21.96 31.86
CA ILE A 7 -52.91 22.18 31.30
C ILE A 7 -52.45 20.85 30.69
N LEU A 8 -52.37 20.84 29.37
CA LEU A 8 -51.83 19.77 28.54
C LEU A 8 -50.31 19.74 28.74
N CYS A 9 -49.80 18.76 29.50
CA CYS A 9 -48.36 18.49 29.58
C CYS A 9 -47.87 17.98 28.21
N LEU A 10 -47.27 18.87 27.40
CA LEU A 10 -46.42 18.45 26.29
C LEU A 10 -45.17 17.78 26.87
N ALA A 11 -45.07 16.46 26.70
CA ALA A 11 -43.81 15.75 26.91
C ALA A 11 -42.81 16.22 25.84
N LEU A 12 -41.80 16.98 26.25
CA LEU A 12 -40.61 17.26 25.44
C LEU A 12 -39.85 15.95 25.28
N ILE A 13 -39.99 15.32 24.11
CA ILE A 13 -39.12 14.22 23.69
C ILE A 13 -37.75 14.86 23.41
N PRO A 14 -36.67 14.48 24.11
CA PRO A 14 -35.34 14.88 23.68
C PRO A 14 -35.07 14.18 22.35
N ILE A 15 -35.09 14.95 21.25
CA ILE A 15 -34.51 14.54 19.97
C ILE A 15 -33.02 14.35 20.25
N SER A 16 -32.66 13.13 20.61
CA SER A 16 -31.27 12.71 20.68
C SER A 16 -30.76 12.72 19.26
N ILE A 17 -30.15 13.83 18.85
CA ILE A 17 -29.34 13.90 17.64
C ILE A 17 -28.14 12.99 17.91
N PHE A 18 -28.32 11.69 17.69
CA PHE A 18 -27.22 10.78 17.39
C PHE A 18 -26.73 11.17 16.00
N GLY A 19 -26.09 12.33 15.92
CA GLY A 19 -25.12 12.60 14.88
C GLY A 19 -24.01 11.59 15.11
N CYS A 20 -24.14 10.43 14.49
CA CYS A 20 -23.04 9.50 14.31
C CYS A 20 -22.02 10.23 13.45
N GLY A 21 -21.19 11.07 14.08
CA GLY A 21 -20.01 11.63 13.47
C GLY A 21 -19.10 10.47 13.14
N GLN A 22 -19.23 9.94 11.93
CA GLN A 22 -18.23 9.07 11.36
C GLN A 22 -16.96 9.92 11.26
N LYS A 23 -16.07 9.82 12.26
CA LYS A 23 -14.69 10.28 12.09
C LYS A 23 -14.14 9.48 10.91
N SER A 24 -14.06 10.10 9.74
CA SER A 24 -13.27 9.56 8.64
C SER A 24 -11.86 9.40 9.16
N GLN A 25 -11.41 8.16 9.32
CA GLN A 25 -10.05 7.89 9.75
C GLN A 25 -9.10 8.45 8.68
N GLU A 26 -8.15 9.28 9.11
CA GLU A 26 -7.22 9.93 8.19
C GLU A 26 -6.36 8.89 7.46
N ARG A 27 -5.99 9.21 6.21
CA ARG A 27 -5.14 8.34 5.39
C ARG A 27 -3.74 8.22 6.01
N ILE A 28 -3.13 7.04 5.95
CA ILE A 28 -1.70 6.88 6.30
C ILE A 28 -0.85 7.59 5.24
N VAL A 29 0.10 8.40 5.71
CA VAL A 29 1.07 9.13 4.89
C VAL A 29 2.47 8.78 5.41
N ASP A 30 3.29 8.18 4.54
CA ASP A 30 4.70 7.92 4.83
C ASP A 30 5.56 9.15 4.52
N ASP A 31 6.73 9.25 5.15
CA ASP A 31 7.76 10.17 4.69
C ASP A 31 8.41 9.64 3.39
N ILE A 32 8.36 10.48 2.35
CA ILE A 32 8.95 10.20 1.03
C ILE A 32 10.05 11.20 0.66
N ASN A 33 10.48 12.05 1.60
CA ASN A 33 11.58 13.01 1.40
C ASN A 33 12.94 12.36 1.70
N LEU A 34 13.15 11.17 1.15
CA LEU A 34 14.36 10.40 1.38
C LEU A 34 15.47 10.83 0.42
N PRO A 35 16.73 11.00 0.89
CA PRO A 35 17.84 11.27 -0.01
C PRO A 35 18.07 10.11 -0.95
N PHE A 36 18.44 10.42 -2.19
CA PHE A 36 18.78 9.39 -3.16
C PHE A 36 20.11 8.72 -2.79
N ILE A 37 20.05 7.41 -2.59
CA ILE A 37 21.20 6.53 -2.40
C ILE A 37 21.08 5.46 -3.48
N ASN A 38 22.10 5.37 -4.33
CA ASN A 38 22.13 4.36 -5.39
C ASN A 38 22.24 2.95 -4.81
N ASP A 39 21.54 2.00 -5.42
CA ASP A 39 21.62 0.57 -5.13
C ASP A 39 21.88 -0.20 -6.43
N PRO A 40 23.13 -0.53 -6.76
CA PRO A 40 23.44 -1.27 -7.99
C PRO A 40 22.72 -2.63 -8.07
N ALA A 41 22.37 -3.24 -6.94
CA ALA A 41 21.70 -4.56 -6.93
C ALA A 41 20.24 -4.50 -7.42
N VAL A 42 19.60 -3.32 -7.32
CA VAL A 42 18.20 -3.15 -7.71
C VAL A 42 18.05 -2.91 -9.22
N LEU A 43 19.06 -2.36 -9.89
CA LEU A 43 18.98 -1.91 -11.28
C LEU A 43 18.59 -3.01 -12.27
N GLY A 44 17.77 -2.66 -13.26
CA GLY A 44 17.28 -3.55 -14.32
C GLY A 44 15.89 -4.11 -14.06
N GLU A 45 15.48 -5.07 -14.88
CA GLU A 45 14.12 -5.63 -14.88
C GLU A 45 13.90 -6.65 -13.75
N TRP A 46 12.67 -6.67 -13.24
CA TRP A 46 12.16 -7.63 -12.27
C TRP A 46 10.74 -8.05 -12.68
N ILE A 47 10.43 -9.33 -12.52
CA ILE A 47 9.15 -9.92 -12.90
C ILE A 47 8.45 -10.46 -11.66
N SER A 48 7.19 -10.08 -11.44
CA SER A 48 6.41 -10.59 -10.32
C SER A 48 6.12 -12.09 -10.50
N VAL A 49 6.50 -12.88 -9.50
CA VAL A 49 6.32 -14.35 -9.50
C VAL A 49 5.34 -14.82 -8.44
N ASP A 50 5.17 -14.07 -7.34
CA ASP A 50 4.21 -14.40 -6.29
C ASP A 50 3.77 -13.17 -5.48
N PHE A 51 2.78 -13.37 -4.61
CA PHE A 51 2.33 -12.40 -3.63
C PHE A 51 2.06 -13.10 -2.29
N VAL A 52 2.85 -12.76 -1.28
CA VAL A 52 2.89 -13.47 0.00
C VAL A 52 2.62 -12.53 1.15
N LYS A 53 1.99 -13.03 2.22
CA LYS A 53 1.72 -12.23 3.42
C LYS A 53 3.02 -11.74 4.08
N GLU A 54 4.03 -12.61 4.12
CA GLU A 54 5.34 -12.34 4.71
C GLU A 54 6.45 -13.03 3.89
N PRO A 55 7.66 -12.46 3.81
CA PRO A 55 8.75 -13.02 3.00
C PRO A 55 9.10 -14.50 3.27
N PRO A 56 9.10 -15.01 4.53
CA PRO A 56 9.42 -16.42 4.80
C PRO A 56 8.42 -17.43 4.21
N LEU A 57 7.22 -16.99 3.83
CA LEU A 57 6.23 -17.88 3.22
C LEU A 57 6.55 -18.21 1.77
N PHE A 58 7.36 -17.40 1.09
CA PHE A 58 7.69 -17.64 -0.32
C PHE A 58 8.50 -18.93 -0.51
N THR A 59 8.03 -19.77 -1.43
CA THR A 59 8.73 -20.98 -1.86
C THR A 59 9.00 -20.91 -3.37
N PRO A 60 10.26 -20.84 -3.83
CA PRO A 60 10.57 -20.80 -5.25
C PRO A 60 9.94 -21.96 -6.03
N GLY A 61 9.34 -21.67 -7.18
CA GLY A 61 8.67 -22.66 -8.03
C GLY A 61 7.26 -23.08 -7.56
N ALA A 62 6.84 -22.69 -6.35
CA ALA A 62 5.49 -22.92 -5.86
C ALA A 62 4.75 -21.59 -5.68
N LYS A 63 3.83 -21.29 -6.59
CA LYS A 63 3.01 -20.07 -6.51
C LYS A 63 1.93 -20.20 -5.43
N ILE A 64 2.03 -19.37 -4.41
CA ILE A 64 1.05 -19.30 -3.32
C ILE A 64 -0.18 -18.53 -3.78
N PHE A 65 0.01 -17.36 -4.40
CA PHE A 65 -1.09 -16.54 -4.88
C PHE A 65 -1.70 -17.13 -6.16
N LYS A 66 -2.92 -17.67 -6.05
CA LYS A 66 -3.56 -18.42 -7.14
C LYS A 66 -4.16 -17.54 -8.25
N LYS A 67 -4.33 -16.24 -8.01
CA LYS A 67 -4.90 -15.31 -9.00
C LYS A 67 -3.80 -14.64 -9.82
N ASP A 68 -4.22 -13.86 -10.81
CA ASP A 68 -3.33 -13.00 -11.55
C ASP A 68 -2.79 -11.87 -10.67
N LEU A 69 -1.48 -11.68 -10.75
CA LEU A 69 -0.78 -10.60 -10.06
C LEU A 69 -1.09 -9.29 -10.76
N TYR A 70 -1.48 -8.25 -10.00
CA TYR A 70 -1.81 -6.94 -10.58
C TYR A 70 -0.54 -6.28 -11.13
N LEU A 71 0.49 -6.16 -10.30
CA LEU A 71 1.82 -5.71 -10.72
C LEU A 71 2.52 -6.84 -11.47
N LYS A 72 2.84 -6.66 -12.76
CA LYS A 72 3.53 -7.69 -13.56
C LYS A 72 5.04 -7.61 -13.42
N GLY A 73 5.57 -6.43 -13.17
CA GLY A 73 7.00 -6.24 -12.93
C GLY A 73 7.40 -4.78 -12.78
N LEU A 74 8.67 -4.56 -12.51
CA LEU A 74 9.28 -3.24 -12.35
C LEU A 74 10.68 -3.24 -12.95
N ALA A 75 11.03 -2.20 -13.68
CA ALA A 75 12.42 -1.95 -14.08
C ALA A 75 12.96 -0.75 -13.28
N PHE A 76 14.02 -0.99 -12.50
CA PHE A 76 14.71 0.07 -11.77
C PHE A 76 15.79 0.67 -12.66
N LEU A 77 15.67 1.95 -12.95
CA LEU A 77 16.59 2.69 -13.80
C LEU A 77 17.49 3.60 -12.94
N PRO A 78 18.65 4.01 -13.46
CA PRO A 78 19.51 4.98 -12.78
C PRO A 78 18.76 6.26 -12.39
N ASN A 79 19.28 6.95 -11.37
CA ASN A 79 18.76 8.24 -10.88
C ASN A 79 17.31 8.17 -10.37
N GLY A 80 16.92 7.06 -9.74
CA GLY A 80 15.64 6.93 -9.06
C GLY A 80 14.42 6.70 -9.97
N LYS A 81 14.61 6.48 -11.27
CA LYS A 81 13.51 6.26 -12.23
C LYS A 81 13.01 4.81 -12.23
N ILE A 82 11.73 4.62 -12.57
CA ILE A 82 11.06 3.32 -12.60
C ILE A 82 10.23 3.18 -13.87
N LEU A 83 10.26 1.98 -14.48
CA LEU A 83 9.20 1.55 -15.41
C LEU A 83 8.28 0.55 -14.72
N VAL A 84 6.97 0.76 -14.78
CA VAL A 84 5.96 -0.20 -14.35
C VAL A 84 5.66 -1.19 -15.47
N ASP A 85 5.47 -2.45 -15.09
CA ASP A 85 5.32 -3.60 -16.00
C ASP A 85 6.48 -3.70 -17.02
N ASN A 86 7.65 -3.19 -16.62
CA ASN A 86 8.88 -3.10 -17.42
C ASN A 86 8.74 -2.31 -18.74
N LYS A 87 7.73 -1.44 -18.87
CA LYS A 87 7.42 -0.78 -20.15
C LYS A 87 7.04 0.68 -20.00
N THR A 88 6.20 0.98 -19.01
CA THR A 88 5.55 2.29 -18.91
C THR A 88 6.31 3.15 -17.92
N ASP A 89 6.73 4.34 -18.36
CA ASP A 89 7.34 5.32 -17.46
C ASP A 89 6.34 5.72 -16.38
N ALA A 90 6.80 5.76 -15.14
CA ALA A 90 5.94 5.93 -13.99
C ALA A 90 6.44 7.11 -13.13
N PRO A 91 6.13 8.36 -13.54
CA PRO A 91 6.70 9.57 -12.93
C PRO A 91 6.24 9.80 -11.48
N TRP A 92 5.21 9.09 -11.03
CA TRP A 92 4.77 9.08 -9.64
C TRP A 92 5.55 8.09 -8.76
N PHE A 93 6.40 7.24 -9.34
CA PHE A 93 7.33 6.40 -8.59
C PHE A 93 8.74 6.97 -8.61
N ALA A 94 9.41 6.86 -7.46
CA ALA A 94 10.84 7.07 -7.33
C ALA A 94 11.44 5.98 -6.44
N TRP A 95 12.74 5.74 -6.53
CA TRP A 95 13.41 4.79 -5.62
C TRP A 95 14.70 5.35 -5.04
N THR A 96 15.04 4.86 -3.86
CA THR A 96 16.33 4.97 -3.20
C THR A 96 16.70 3.59 -2.64
N LYS A 97 17.92 3.40 -2.16
CA LYS A 97 18.34 2.10 -1.61
C LYS A 97 17.37 1.61 -0.53
N GLY A 98 16.77 0.44 -0.77
CA GLY A 98 15.81 -0.22 0.12
C GLY A 98 14.37 0.30 0.10
N VAL A 99 14.04 1.35 -0.68
CA VAL A 99 12.69 1.95 -0.69
C VAL A 99 12.22 2.32 -2.09
N LEU A 100 10.98 1.93 -2.42
CA LEU A 100 10.20 2.41 -3.56
C LEU A 100 9.12 3.37 -3.05
N MET A 101 9.12 4.61 -3.55
CA MET A 101 8.22 5.68 -3.10
C MET A 101 7.16 5.99 -4.16
N HIS A 102 5.92 6.23 -3.75
CA HIS A 102 4.85 6.72 -4.61
C HIS A 102 4.43 8.14 -4.20
N SER A 103 4.60 9.14 -5.07
CA SER A 103 4.38 10.56 -4.76
C SER A 103 2.90 10.94 -4.66
N GLY A 104 2.03 10.31 -5.46
CA GLY A 104 0.57 10.47 -5.38
C GLY A 104 -0.03 9.82 -4.13
N ASP A 105 0.31 8.55 -3.87
CA ASP A 105 -0.21 7.82 -2.72
C ASP A 105 0.47 8.15 -1.38
N LYS A 106 1.60 8.86 -1.44
CA LYS A 106 2.44 9.21 -0.29
C LYS A 106 2.87 7.98 0.52
N THR A 107 3.36 6.96 -0.18
CA THR A 107 3.83 5.72 0.43
C THR A 107 5.31 5.49 0.17
N ALA A 108 5.98 4.88 1.14
CA ALA A 108 7.37 4.44 1.09
C ALA A 108 7.40 2.92 1.36
N SER A 109 7.47 2.15 0.28
CA SER A 109 7.47 0.69 0.30
C SER A 109 8.88 0.14 0.43
N ALA A 110 9.17 -0.55 1.53
CA ALA A 110 10.46 -1.21 1.70
C ALA A 110 10.65 -2.35 0.70
N TYR A 111 11.88 -2.56 0.22
CA TYR A 111 12.26 -3.77 -0.50
C TYR A 111 13.54 -4.39 0.06
N ALA A 112 13.62 -5.72 -0.05
CA ALA A 112 14.83 -6.48 0.24
C ALA A 112 15.14 -7.45 -0.89
N ILE A 113 16.41 -7.53 -1.28
CA ILE A 113 16.88 -8.47 -2.32
C ILE A 113 17.58 -9.65 -1.64
N LYS A 114 17.22 -10.87 -2.03
CA LYS A 114 17.82 -12.11 -1.52
C LYS A 114 18.18 -13.03 -2.67
N ALA A 115 19.31 -13.73 -2.53
CA ALA A 115 19.61 -14.89 -3.38
C ALA A 115 18.97 -16.14 -2.77
N ILE A 116 18.26 -16.91 -3.59
CA ILE A 116 17.69 -18.21 -3.20
C ILE A 116 18.06 -19.19 -4.32
N GLY A 117 18.99 -20.10 -4.02
CA GLY A 117 19.65 -20.91 -5.05
C GLY A 117 20.43 -20.03 -6.03
N ALA A 118 20.28 -20.30 -7.34
CA ALA A 118 20.94 -19.53 -8.41
C ALA A 118 20.20 -18.25 -8.82
N LYS A 119 19.06 -17.94 -8.19
CA LYS A 119 18.17 -16.83 -8.59
C LYS A 119 18.16 -15.72 -7.55
N LYS A 120 17.87 -14.50 -8.00
CA LYS A 120 17.69 -13.33 -7.13
C LYS A 120 16.22 -12.94 -7.07
N TYR A 121 15.75 -12.68 -5.86
CA TYR A 121 14.38 -12.30 -5.58
C TYR A 121 14.33 -10.97 -4.83
N MET A 122 13.39 -10.11 -5.20
CA MET A 122 13.01 -8.92 -4.47
C MET A 122 11.72 -9.19 -3.72
N PHE A 123 11.71 -8.86 -2.43
CA PHE A 123 10.51 -8.83 -1.60
C PHE A 123 10.12 -7.36 -1.44
N LEU A 124 9.15 -6.92 -2.23
CA LEU A 124 8.66 -5.54 -2.24
C LEU A 124 7.39 -5.45 -1.40
N GLN A 125 7.42 -4.64 -0.36
CA GLN A 125 6.24 -4.31 0.42
C GLN A 125 5.19 -3.61 -0.46
N TRP A 126 3.94 -4.06 -0.40
CA TRP A 126 2.85 -3.53 -1.21
C TRP A 126 1.93 -2.64 -0.39
N LYS A 127 2.17 -1.33 -0.46
CA LYS A 127 1.37 -0.29 0.20
C LYS A 127 0.32 0.29 -0.74
N SER A 128 -0.77 -0.45 -0.97
CA SER A 128 -1.94 -0.01 -1.74
C SER A 128 -2.96 0.74 -0.88
N GLY A 129 -4.15 1.02 -1.44
CA GLY A 129 -5.27 1.57 -0.67
C GLY A 129 -5.70 0.70 0.52
N ASP A 130 -5.42 -0.61 0.49
CA ASP A 130 -5.62 -1.46 1.66
C ASP A 130 -4.74 -1.02 2.84
N TYR A 131 -3.52 -0.55 2.57
CA TYR A 131 -2.65 0.05 3.57
C TYR A 131 -3.13 1.45 3.94
N PHE A 132 -3.12 2.39 3.01
CA PHE A 132 -3.25 3.80 3.38
C PHE A 132 -4.68 4.28 3.65
N ILE A 133 -5.71 3.60 3.13
CA ILE A 133 -7.13 3.90 3.43
C ILE A 133 -7.66 2.94 4.49
N ARG A 134 -7.43 1.64 4.30
CA ARG A 134 -8.03 0.58 5.14
C ARG A 134 -7.14 0.13 6.30
N HIS A 135 -5.96 0.73 6.47
CA HIS A 135 -5.05 0.50 7.60
C HIS A 135 -4.63 -0.97 7.76
N GLN A 136 -4.60 -1.73 6.67
CA GLN A 136 -4.16 -3.12 6.68
C GLN A 136 -2.64 -3.22 6.64
N THR A 137 -2.10 -4.26 7.29
CA THR A 137 -0.67 -4.57 7.18
C THR A 137 -0.31 -4.91 5.72
N PRO A 138 0.70 -4.23 5.14
CA PRO A 138 1.15 -4.53 3.79
C PRO A 138 1.63 -5.98 3.64
N GLN A 139 1.27 -6.60 2.53
CA GLN A 139 1.81 -7.87 2.08
C GLN A 139 2.97 -7.61 1.09
N TYR A 140 3.55 -8.66 0.50
CA TYR A 140 4.76 -8.54 -0.30
C TYR A 140 4.56 -9.12 -1.69
N TYR A 141 4.88 -8.32 -2.71
CA TYR A 141 5.21 -8.86 -4.02
C TYR A 141 6.57 -9.53 -3.95
N VAL A 142 6.65 -10.72 -4.54
CA VAL A 142 7.92 -11.39 -4.81
C VAL A 142 8.22 -11.23 -6.28
N LEU A 143 9.32 -10.57 -6.61
CA LEU A 143 9.78 -10.39 -7.97
C LEU A 143 11.09 -11.13 -8.19
N GLU A 144 11.20 -11.85 -9.31
CA GLU A 144 12.42 -12.51 -9.75
C GLU A 144 13.22 -11.58 -10.68
N LYS A 145 14.54 -11.56 -10.51
CA LYS A 145 15.44 -10.85 -11.42
C LYS A 145 15.43 -11.51 -12.79
N LYS A 146 15.26 -10.72 -13.85
CA LYS A 146 15.38 -11.18 -15.24
C LYS A 146 16.82 -11.31 -15.68
#